data_AF-A0A183LJH6-F1
#
_entry.id   AF-A0A183LJH6-F1
#
_cell.length_a   1.000
_cell.length_b   1.000
_cell.length_c   1.000
_cell.angle_alpha   90.00
_cell.angle_beta   90.00
_cell.angle_gamma   90.00
#
_symmetry.space_group_name_H-M   'P 1'
#
loop_
_entity.id
_entity.type
_entity.pdbx_description
1 polymer ?
#
loop_
_entity_poly.entity_id
_entity_poly.type
_entity_poly.pdbx_seq_one_letter_code
_entity_poly.pdbx_strand_id
1 'polypeptide(L)' 'MWETGKTSQIATEMRRYNLTVQGISQTHWTQAGQKRLATGEMLLYSGHEEENVSYTQGAAPMLSKVA' A
#
# COMPACT_ATOMS: atom_id res chain seq x y z
N MET A 1 4.95 7.81 -8.37
CA MET A 1 3.54 7.91 -8.77
C MET A 1 3.07 6.51 -9.18
N TRP A 2 2.07 5.94 -8.48
CA TRP A 2 1.74 4.51 -8.58
C TRP A 2 1.18 4.13 -9.97
N GLU A 3 1.64 3.01 -10.53
CA GLU A 3 1.05 2.42 -11.73
C GLU A 3 -0.29 1.76 -11.37
N THR A 4 -1.40 2.39 -11.73
CA THR A 4 -2.78 1.92 -11.46
C THR A 4 -3.01 0.43 -11.77
N GLY A 5 -2.25 -0.16 -12.70
CA GLY A 5 -2.30 -1.59 -13.01
C GLY A 5 -1.89 -2.51 -11.85
N LYS A 6 -0.84 -2.15 -11.08
CA LYS A 6 -0.33 -3.00 -9.98
C LYS A 6 -1.30 -3.07 -8.79
N THR A 7 -2.04 -2.00 -8.50
CA THR A 7 -3.00 -2.00 -7.38
C THR A 7 -4.22 -2.86 -7.67
N SER A 8 -4.71 -2.83 -8.90
CA SER A 8 -5.86 -3.64 -9.33
C SER A 8 -5.56 -5.14 -9.27
N GLN A 9 -4.35 -5.55 -9.63
CA GLN A 9 -3.92 -6.94 -9.53
C GLN A 9 -3.84 -7.41 -8.07
N ILE A 10 -3.26 -6.59 -7.20
CA ILE A 10 -3.17 -6.88 -5.76
C ILE A 10 -4.56 -6.98 -5.12
N ALA A 11 -5.47 -6.04 -5.42
CA ALA A 11 -6.85 -6.09 -4.92
C ALA A 11 -7.61 -7.35 -5.39
N THR A 12 -7.36 -7.79 -6.64
CA THR A 12 -7.94 -9.03 -7.18
C THR A 12 -7.41 -10.25 -6.41
N GLU A 13 -6.11 -10.31 -6.13
CA GLU A 13 -5.50 -11.40 -5.38
C GLU A 13 -5.97 -11.44 -3.92
N MET A 14 -6.14 -10.28 -3.27
CA MET A 14 -6.72 -10.17 -1.93
C MET A 14 -8.12 -10.77 -1.87
N ARG A 15 -8.97 -10.50 -2.88
CA ARG A 15 -10.32 -11.07 -2.99
C ARG A 15 -10.27 -12.57 -3.24
N ARG A 16 -9.35 -13.04 -4.09
CA ARG A 16 -9.20 -14.45 -4.41
C ARG A 16 -8.81 -15.29 -3.20
N TYR A 17 -7.94 -14.76 -2.33
CA TYR A 17 -7.46 -15.45 -1.14
C TYR A 17 -8.17 -15.02 0.15
N ASN A 18 -9.23 -14.22 0.08
CA ASN A 18 -9.95 -13.68 1.24
C ASN A 18 -9.02 -13.01 2.28
N LEU A 19 -7.99 -12.29 1.81
CA LEU A 19 -7.03 -11.61 2.69
C LEU A 19 -7.64 -10.31 3.22
N THR A 20 -7.56 -10.12 4.54
CA THR A 20 -8.00 -8.89 5.23
C THR A 20 -6.90 -7.84 5.27
N VAL A 21 -5.64 -8.24 5.32
CA VAL A 21 -4.46 -7.36 5.32
C VAL A 21 -3.38 -7.95 4.42
N GLN A 22 -2.81 -7.16 3.52
CA GLN A 22 -1.66 -7.55 2.71
C GLN A 22 -0.55 -6.49 2.79
N GLY A 23 0.62 -6.87 3.32
CA GLY A 23 1.79 -6.00 3.36
C GLY A 23 2.43 -5.84 1.99
N ILE A 24 2.63 -4.61 1.54
CA ILE A 24 3.35 -4.27 0.31
C ILE A 24 4.57 -3.47 0.71
N SER A 25 5.76 -4.03 0.53
CA SER A 25 7.01 -3.31 0.78
C SER A 25 7.38 -2.55 -0.49
N GLN A 26 7.48 -1.22 -0.39
CA GLN A 26 7.99 -0.38 -1.47
C GLN A 26 9.15 0.45 -0.96
N THR A 27 10.26 0.39 -1.69
CA THR A 27 11.51 1.09 -1.38
C THR A 27 11.45 2.50 -1.96
N HIS A 28 10.63 3.40 -1.38
CA HIS A 28 10.62 4.85 -1.62
C HIS A 28 9.47 5.62 -0.94
N TRP A 29 8.85 5.11 0.12
CA TRP A 29 7.86 5.90 0.84
C TRP A 29 8.57 6.95 1.71
N THR A 30 8.45 8.23 1.32
CA THR A 30 9.07 9.37 2.03
C THR A 30 8.17 9.94 3.13
N GLN A 31 6.91 9.52 3.21
CA GLN A 31 5.96 10.01 4.21
C GLN A 31 5.07 8.88 4.68
N ALA A 32 4.52 8.99 5.88
CA ALA A 32 3.43 8.14 6.33
C ALA A 32 2.08 8.71 5.90
N GLY A 33 1.12 7.85 5.57
CA GLY A 33 -0.22 8.29 5.20
C GLY A 33 -1.17 7.17 4.84
N GLN A 34 -2.36 7.56 4.38
CA GLN A 34 -3.42 6.64 3.98
C GLN A 34 -4.08 7.10 2.69
N LYS A 35 -4.49 6.14 1.85
CA LYS A 35 -5.20 6.39 0.60
C LYS A 35 -6.26 5.32 0.35
N ARG A 36 -7.46 5.76 -0.01
CA ARG A 36 -8.50 4.85 -0.49
C ARG A 36 -8.31 4.56 -1.97
N LEU A 37 -8.31 3.29 -2.34
CA LEU A 37 -8.27 2.87 -3.73
C LEU A 37 -9.66 2.97 -4.36
N ALA A 38 -9.72 3.09 -5.68
CA ALA A 38 -10.98 3.11 -6.44
C ALA A 38 -11.80 1.82 -6.23
N THR A 39 -11.11 0.71 -5.95
CA THR A 39 -11.68 -0.60 -5.65
C THR A 39 -12.31 -0.69 -4.24
N GLY A 40 -12.04 0.30 -3.37
CA GLY A 40 -12.66 0.46 -2.05
C GLY A 40 -11.75 0.12 -0.86
N GLU A 41 -10.66 -0.61 -1.09
CA GLU A 41 -9.63 -0.98 -0.13
C GLU A 41 -8.83 0.25 0.34
N MET A 42 -8.31 0.20 1.58
CA MET A 42 -7.54 1.28 2.19
C MET A 42 -6.06 0.90 2.21
N LEU A 43 -5.23 1.68 1.55
CA LEU A 43 -3.78 1.53 1.62
C LEU A 43 -3.25 2.44 2.72
N LEU A 44 -2.56 1.85 3.69
CA LEU A 44 -1.73 2.58 4.63
C LEU A 44 -0.29 2.47 4.14
N TYR A 45 0.52 3.51 4.31
CA TYR A 45 1.95 3.47 4.00
C TYR A 45 2.71 4.16 5.12
N SER A 46 3.79 3.54 5.57
CA SER A 46 4.77 4.15 6.48
C SER A 46 6.00 4.55 5.67
N GLY A 47 6.43 5.78 5.85
CA GLY A 47 7.61 6.35 5.21
C GLY A 47 8.30 7.29 6.19
N HIS A 48 9.61 7.46 6.02
CA HIS A 48 10.43 8.34 6.87
C HIS A 48 10.66 9.67 6.14
N GLU A 49 10.38 10.78 6.82
CA GLU A 49 10.47 12.14 6.25
C GLU A 49 11.90 12.68 6.16
N GLU A 50 12.94 11.87 6.35
CA GLU A 50 14.32 12.35 6.23
C GLU A 50 14.69 12.63 4.77
N GLU A 51 14.65 13.91 4.43
CA GLU A 51 14.95 14.56 3.15
C GLU A 51 16.33 14.23 2.54
N ASN A 52 17.20 13.50 3.25
CA ASN A 52 18.61 13.32 2.87
C ASN A 52 19.16 11.88 2.93
N VAL A 53 18.33 10.86 3.14
CA VAL A 53 18.79 9.46 3.12
C VAL A 53 17.91 8.62 2.20
N SER A 54 18.54 8.10 1.14
CA SER A 54 17.95 7.26 0.09
C SER A 54 17.50 5.86 0.55
N TYR A 55 17.44 5.63 1.88
CA TYR A 55 17.02 4.37 2.46
C TYR A 55 15.75 4.56 3.28
N THR A 56 14.62 4.46 2.60
CA THR A 56 13.31 4.36 3.23
C THR A 56 12.70 3.01 2.87
N GLN A 57 12.95 2.01 3.73
CA GLN A 57 12.14 0.80 3.75
C GLN A 57 10.77 1.17 4.29
N GLY A 58 9.87 1.58 3.39
CA GLY A 58 8.49 1.82 3.74
C GLY A 58 7.67 0.55 3.56
N ALA A 59 6.85 0.24 4.56
CA ALA A 59 5.88 -0.83 4.47
C ALA A 59 4.50 -0.21 4.26
N ALA A 60 3.75 -0.73 3.30
CA ALA A 60 2.41 -0.27 3.00
C ALA A 60 1.41 -1.43 3.09
N PRO A 61 0.73 -1.62 4.22
CA PRO A 61 -0.35 -2.61 4.27
C PRO A 61 -1.58 -2.09 3.51
N MET A 62 -2.11 -2.94 2.62
CA MET A 62 -3.43 -2.77 2.03
C MET A 62 -4.46 -3.50 2.88
N LEU A 63 -5.52 -2.80 3.26
CA LEU A 63 -6.64 -3.29 4.06
C LEU A 63 -7.85 -3.50 3.17
N SER A 64 -8.45 -4.69 3.28
CA SER A 64 -9.71 -5.01 2.60
C SER A 64 -10.86 -4.19 3.19
N LYS A 65 -11.90 -3.92 2.38
CA LYS A 65 -13.14 -3.26 2.81
C LYS A 65 -14.00 -4.15 3.74
N VAL A 66 -13.67 -5.44 3.85
CA VAL A 66 -14.50 -6.43 4.54
C VAL A 66 -14.56 -6.15 6.04
N ALA A 67 -15.80 -5.98 6.53
CA ALA A 67 -16.19 -6.07 7.93
C ALA A 67 -16.46 -7.55 8.29
#